data_AF-A0A684LV75-F1
#
_entry.id   AF-A0A684LV75-F1
#
_cell.length_a   1.000
_cell.length_b   1.000
_cell.length_c   1.000
_cell.angle_alpha   90.00
_cell.angle_beta   90.00
_cell.angle_gamma   90.00
#
_symmetry.space_group_name_H-M   'P 1'
#
loop_
_entity.id
_entity.type
_entity.pdbx_description
1 polymer ?
#
loop_
_entity_poly.entity_id
_entity_poly.type
_entity_poly.pdbx_seq_one_letter_code
_entity_poly.pdbx_strand_id
1 'polypeptide(L)'
;MTLNDKIIFYLMEKPKATNSDIANFCEIQENHAKVTISKLKSRGDIEVSGQGDKRTITVLKEPAVKLNKKERYNRQLDFLEEIMFSDVDPKYRLEASAQHIRLLNKL
;
A
#
# COMPACT_ATOMS: atom_id res chain seq x y z
N MET A 1 0.83 -6.24 -4.26
CA MET A 1 0.47 -5.98 -2.85
C MET A 1 0.11 -7.29 -2.15
N THR A 2 0.75 -7.61 -1.03
CA THR A 2 0.46 -8.84 -0.27
C THR A 2 -0.79 -8.66 0.61
N LEU A 3 -1.34 -9.76 1.15
CA LEU A 3 -2.48 -9.70 2.08
C LEU A 3 -2.16 -8.85 3.32
N ASN A 4 -0.94 -8.96 3.85
CA ASN A 4 -0.50 -8.17 5.01
C ASN A 4 -0.52 -6.68 4.68
N ASP A 5 -0.02 -6.30 3.51
CA ASP A 5 -0.01 -4.90 3.07
C ASP A 5 -1.44 -4.38 2.93
N LYS A 6 -2.35 -5.16 2.32
CA LYS A 6 -3.78 -4.80 2.21
C LYS A 6 -4.40 -4.50 3.56
N ILE A 7 -4.16 -5.37 4.54
CA ILE A 7 -4.70 -5.23 5.90
C ILE A 7 -4.10 -4.00 6.57
N ILE A 8 -2.79 -3.77 6.46
CA ILE A 8 -2.14 -2.61 7.07
C ILE A 8 -2.69 -1.30 6.47
N PHE A 9 -2.79 -1.20 5.14
CA PHE A 9 -3.37 -0.01 4.49
C PHE A 9 -4.81 0.25 4.94
N TYR A 10 -5.62 -0.80 5.02
CA TYR A 10 -6.99 -0.68 5.51
C TYR A 10 -7.06 -0.18 6.95
N LEU A 11 -6.15 -0.65 7.82
CA LEU A 11 -6.08 -0.25 9.22
C LEU A 11 -5.59 1.18 9.42
N MET A 12 -4.79 1.73 8.48
CA MET A 12 -4.41 3.15 8.52
C MET A 12 -5.62 4.07 8.34
N GLU A 13 -6.57 3.69 7.47
CA GLU A 13 -7.80 4.46 7.25
C GLU A 13 -8.89 4.15 8.30
N LYS A 14 -8.95 2.90 8.78
CA LYS A 14 -9.99 2.40 9.68
C LYS A 14 -9.40 1.73 10.92
N PRO A 15 -8.88 2.51 11.88
CA PRO A 15 -8.20 1.97 13.07
C PRO A 15 -9.14 1.21 14.03
N LYS A 16 -10.46 1.41 13.93
CA LYS A 16 -11.47 0.69 14.74
C LYS A 16 -12.09 -0.52 14.03
N ALA A 17 -11.53 -0.92 12.89
CA ALA A 17 -12.07 -2.04 12.12
C ALA A 17 -12.09 -3.33 12.95
N THR A 18 -13.22 -4.03 12.88
CA THR A 18 -13.38 -5.36 13.48
C THR A 18 -12.69 -6.42 12.62
N ASN A 19 -12.55 -7.64 13.15
CA ASN A 19 -12.00 -8.74 12.34
C ASN A 19 -12.91 -9.06 11.15
N SER A 20 -14.23 -8.90 11.31
CA SER A 20 -15.21 -9.08 10.25
C SER A 20 -15.03 -8.04 9.14
N ASP A 21 -14.82 -6.76 9.50
CA ASP A 21 -14.59 -5.69 8.51
C ASP A 21 -13.35 -5.95 7.65
N ILE A 22 -12.27 -6.40 8.30
CA ILE A 22 -11.00 -6.74 7.63
C ILE A 22 -11.17 -7.97 6.73
N ALA A 23 -11.92 -8.97 7.20
CA ALA A 23 -12.23 -10.18 6.45
C ALA A 23 -13.01 -9.88 5.17
N ASN A 24 -14.05 -9.03 5.29
CA ASN A 24 -14.86 -8.59 4.16
C ASN A 24 -14.05 -7.77 3.16
N PHE A 25 -13.22 -6.83 3.64
CA PHE A 25 -12.37 -6.01 2.76
C PHE A 25 -11.31 -6.83 2.00
N CYS A 26 -10.73 -7.83 2.65
CA CYS A 26 -9.69 -8.65 2.07
C CYS A 26 -10.20 -9.92 1.37
N GLU A 27 -11.51 -10.16 1.36
CA GLU A 27 -12.15 -11.37 0.82
C GLU A 27 -11.56 -12.66 1.43
N ILE A 28 -11.32 -12.67 2.73
CA ILE A 28 -10.79 -13.81 3.49
C ILE A 28 -11.75 -14.22 4.60
N GLN A 29 -11.53 -15.41 5.19
CA GLN A 29 -12.27 -15.82 6.39
C GLN A 29 -11.88 -14.99 7.61
N GLU A 30 -12.84 -14.73 8.51
CA GLU A 30 -12.61 -13.96 9.74
C GLU A 30 -11.54 -14.59 10.64
N ASN A 31 -11.51 -15.91 10.74
CA ASN A 31 -10.45 -16.62 11.47
C ASN A 31 -9.06 -16.35 10.86
N HIS A 32 -8.97 -16.28 9.53
CA HIS A 32 -7.72 -15.95 8.84
C HIS A 32 -7.31 -14.50 9.10
N ALA A 33 -8.26 -13.56 9.10
CA ALA A 33 -8.01 -12.16 9.47
C ALA A 33 -7.48 -12.05 10.90
N LYS A 34 -8.13 -12.73 11.86
CA LYS A 34 -7.71 -12.77 13.28
C LYS A 34 -6.28 -13.28 13.44
N VAL A 35 -5.94 -14.40 12.80
CA VAL A 35 -4.59 -14.97 12.84
C VAL A 35 -3.57 -14.00 12.23
N THR A 36 -3.92 -13.35 11.13
CA THR A 36 -3.03 -12.41 10.44
C THR A 36 -2.76 -11.17 11.29
N ILE A 37 -3.79 -10.60 11.92
CA ILE A 37 -3.64 -9.48 12.86
C ILE A 37 -2.76 -9.86 14.05
N SER A 38 -2.96 -11.05 14.63
CA SER A 38 -2.09 -11.53 15.72
C SER A 38 -0.62 -11.63 15.28
N LYS A 39 -0.36 -12.07 14.05
CA LYS A 39 1.00 -12.11 13.48
C LYS A 39 1.58 -10.72 13.23
N LEU A 40 0.78 -9.78 12.73
CA LEU A 40 1.19 -8.38 12.52
C LEU A 40 1.53 -7.71 13.86
N LYS A 41 0.72 -7.95 14.89
CA LYS A 41 0.98 -7.47 16.25
C LYS A 41 2.27 -8.06 16.80
N SER A 42 2.48 -9.37 16.68
CA SER A 42 3.68 -10.03 17.21
C SER A 42 4.97 -9.59 16.50
N ARG A 43 4.87 -9.12 15.26
CA ARG A 43 5.99 -8.56 14.49
C ARG A 43 6.29 -7.10 14.82
N GLY A 44 5.41 -6.43 15.55
CA GLY A 44 5.52 -4.99 15.83
C GLY A 44 5.13 -4.11 14.65
N ASP A 45 4.41 -4.65 13.65
CA ASP A 45 3.91 -3.85 12.53
C ASP A 45 2.68 -3.01 12.95
N ILE A 46 1.92 -3.51 13.93
CA ILE A 46 0.73 -2.85 14.50
C ILE A 46 0.70 -2.98 16.03
N GLU A 47 0.02 -2.05 16.68
CA GLU A 47 -0.33 -2.10 18.10
C GLU A 47 -1.86 -2.19 18.24
N VAL A 48 -2.33 -3.00 19.19
CA VAL A 48 -3.77 -3.14 19.47
C VAL A 48 -4.01 -2.71 20.91
N SER A 49 -4.79 -1.66 21.07
CA SER A 49 -5.24 -1.11 22.35
C SER A 49 -6.74 -1.34 22.56
N GLY A 50 -7.17 -1.45 23.82
CA GLY A 50 -8.57 -1.70 24.18
C GLY A 50 -9.06 -3.13 23.91
N GLN A 51 -10.31 -3.39 24.29
CA GLN A 51 -11.01 -4.67 24.11
C GLN A 51 -12.45 -4.43 23.64
N GLY A 52 -13.01 -5.41 22.92
CA GLY A 52 -14.37 -5.35 22.38
C GLY A 52 -14.57 -4.09 21.52
N ASP A 53 -15.63 -3.35 21.82
CA ASP A 53 -16.03 -2.13 21.09
C ASP A 53 -15.06 -0.94 21.29
N LYS A 54 -14.19 -1.00 22.30
CA LYS A 54 -13.14 0.00 22.54
C LYS A 54 -11.82 -0.34 21.85
N ARG A 55 -11.78 -1.42 21.06
CA ARG A 55 -10.59 -1.84 20.33
C ARG A 55 -10.17 -0.79 19.31
N THR A 56 -8.91 -0.40 19.35
CA THR A 56 -8.27 0.47 18.37
C THR A 56 -6.93 -0.12 17.95
N ILE A 57 -6.65 -0.11 16.65
CA ILE A 57 -5.44 -0.67 16.05
C ILE A 57 -4.64 0.49 15.46
N THR A 58 -3.40 0.64 15.92
CA THR A 58 -2.46 1.64 15.43
C THR A 58 -1.43 0.95 14.56
N VAL A 59 -1.19 1.49 13.36
CA VAL A 59 -0.11 1.00 12.48
C VAL A 59 1.20 1.65 12.91
N LEU A 60 2.20 0.83 13.25
CA LEU A 60 3.52 1.31 13.70
C LEU A 60 4.52 1.38 12.54
N LYS A 61 4.31 0.56 11.50
CA LYS A 61 5.19 0.48 10.35
C LYS A 61 4.39 0.46 9.06
N GLU A 62 4.55 1.50 8.24
CA GLU A 62 3.94 1.52 6.92
C GLU A 62 4.57 0.43 6.05
N PRO A 63 3.76 -0.32 5.26
CA PRO A 63 4.29 -1.30 4.34
C PRO A 63 5.10 -0.56 3.29
N ALA A 64 6.38 -0.89 3.15
CA ALA A 64 7.11 -0.48 1.98
C ALA A 64 6.42 -1.10 0.76
N VAL A 65 5.79 -0.27 -0.07
CA VAL A 65 5.23 -0.70 -1.35
C VAL A 65 6.39 -1.12 -2.23
N LYS A 66 6.80 -2.38 -2.11
CA LYS A 66 7.77 -2.99 -3.02
C LYS A 66 7.05 -3.19 -4.34
N LEU A 67 7.16 -2.17 -5.20
CA LEU A 67 6.75 -2.29 -6.59
C LEU A 67 7.51 -3.47 -7.19
N ASN A 68 6.74 -4.47 -7.59
CA ASN A 68 7.20 -5.53 -8.46
C ASN A 68 7.88 -4.90 -9.70
N LYS A 69 8.99 -5.46 -10.18
CA LYS A 69 9.71 -4.98 -11.39
C LYS A 69 8.76 -4.75 -12.59
N LYS A 70 7.77 -5.62 -12.79
CA LYS A 70 6.73 -5.50 -13.83
C LYS A 70 5.81 -4.30 -13.60
N GLU A 71 5.39 -4.07 -12.35
CA GLU A 71 4.51 -2.95 -11.99
C GLU A 71 5.24 -1.61 -12.07
N ARG A 72 6.53 -1.60 -11.69
CA ARG A 72 7.43 -0.47 -11.89
C ARG A 72 7.57 -0.12 -13.38
N TYR A 73 7.74 -1.13 -14.22
CA TYR A 73 7.84 -0.96 -15.67
C TYR A 73 6.53 -0.46 -16.29
N ASN A 74 5.38 -1.00 -15.88
CA ASN A 74 4.09 -0.53 -16.36
C ASN A 74 3.84 0.95 -16.03
N ARG A 75 4.15 1.39 -14.79
CA ARG A 75 4.06 2.82 -14.43
C ARG A 75 4.98 3.71 -15.27
N GLN A 76 6.14 3.20 -15.69
CA GLN A 76 7.02 3.94 -16.61
C GLN A 76 6.37 4.11 -17.98
N LEU A 77 5.70 3.08 -18.48
CA LEU A 77 4.97 3.16 -19.75
C LEU A 77 3.79 4.13 -19.66
N ASP A 78 2.98 4.03 -18.61
CA ASP A 78 1.83 4.93 -18.39
C ASP A 78 2.27 6.40 -18.34
N PHE A 79 3.37 6.69 -17.62
CA PHE A 79 3.93 8.04 -17.53
C PHE A 79 4.51 8.54 -18.86
N LEU A 80 5.21 7.67 -19.60
CA LEU A 80 5.74 8.01 -20.92
C LEU A 80 4.59 8.31 -21.89
N GLU A 81 3.52 7.53 -21.84
CA GLU A 81 2.31 7.74 -22.62
C GLU A 81 1.68 9.11 -22.29
N GLU A 82 1.47 9.39 -21.00
CA GLU A 82 0.89 10.66 -20.53
C GLU A 82 1.72 11.88 -20.97
N ILE A 83 3.05 11.81 -20.87
CA ILE A 83 3.94 12.89 -21.32
C ILE A 83 3.97 13.02 -22.84
N MET A 84 3.99 11.92 -23.57
CA MET A 84 4.01 11.92 -25.04
C MET A 84 2.76 12.56 -25.62
N PHE A 85 1.61 12.39 -24.97
CA PHE A 85 0.33 12.96 -25.38
C PHE A 85 -0.04 14.27 -24.68
N SER A 86 0.81 14.79 -23.78
CA SER A 86 0.60 16.10 -23.15
C SER A 86 0.86 17.25 -24.13
N ASP A 87 0.27 18.43 -23.87
CA ASP A 87 0.53 19.68 -24.63
C ASP A 87 1.84 20.37 -24.22
N VAL A 88 2.66 19.71 -23.39
CA VAL A 88 3.93 20.26 -22.89
C VAL A 88 4.92 20.42 -24.04
N ASP A 89 5.75 21.47 -24.04
CA ASP A 89 6.81 21.64 -25.04
C ASP A 89 7.75 20.40 -25.05
N PRO A 90 8.11 19.86 -26.22
CA PRO A 90 9.01 18.70 -26.35
C PRO A 90 10.28 18.78 -25.49
N LYS A 91 10.82 19.99 -25.28
CA LYS A 91 12.01 20.19 -24.44
C LYS A 91 11.77 19.79 -22.97
N TYR A 92 10.60 20.08 -22.41
CA TYR A 92 10.27 19.74 -21.02
C TYR A 92 9.82 18.29 -20.86
N ARG A 93 9.28 17.66 -21.93
CA ARG A 93 8.94 16.22 -21.93
C ARG A 93 10.16 15.34 -21.66
N LEU A 94 11.29 15.68 -22.28
CA LEU A 94 12.53 14.93 -22.19
C LEU A 94 13.15 15.02 -20.78
N GLU A 95 13.07 16.20 -20.17
CA GLU A 95 13.54 16.44 -18.80
C GLU A 95 12.66 15.72 -17.76
N ALA A 96 11.34 15.80 -17.90
CA ALA A 96 10.40 15.10 -17.03
C ALA A 96 10.54 13.56 -17.13
N SER A 97 10.74 13.03 -18.34
CA SER A 97 11.07 11.61 -18.58
C SER A 97 12.34 11.17 -17.86
N ALA A 98 13.41 11.97 -17.96
CA ALA A 98 14.68 11.68 -17.32
C ALA A 98 14.59 11.71 -15.78
N GLN A 99 13.85 12.69 -15.21
CA GLN A 99 13.65 12.79 -13.77
C GLN A 99 12.83 11.61 -13.21
N HIS A 100 11.78 11.20 -13.91
CA HIS A 100 10.94 10.07 -13.51
C HIS A 100 11.71 8.74 -13.48
N ILE A 101 12.53 8.48 -14.50
CA ILE A 101 13.41 7.30 -14.55
C ILE A 101 14.40 7.31 -13.37
N ARG A 102 14.97 8.47 -13.01
CA ARG A 102 15.89 8.59 -11.86
C ARG A 102 15.22 8.31 -10.53
N LEU A 103 14.01 8.83 -10.30
CA LEU A 103 13.26 8.61 -9.07
C LEU A 103 12.90 7.13 -8.89
N LEU A 104 12.49 6.46 -9.96
CA LEU A 104 12.12 5.04 -9.93
C LEU A 104 13.30 4.08 -9.81
N ASN A 105 14.51 4.48 -10.23
CA ASN A 105 15.72 3.68 -10.06
C ASN A 105 16.40 3.87 -8.70
N LYS A 106 16.04 4.91 -7.94
CA LYS A 106 16.52 5.13 -6.56
C LYS A 106 15.69 4.41 -5.49
N LEU A 107 14.51 3.89 -5.85
CA LEU A 107 13.60 3.08 -5.02
C LEU A 107 13.82 1.57 -5.23
#